data_AF-A0A8J8A364-F1
#
_entry.id   AF-A0A8J8A364-F1
#
_cell.length_a   1.000
_cell.length_b   1.000
_cell.length_c   1.000
_cell.angle_alpha   90.00
_cell.angle_beta   90.00
_cell.angle_gamma   90.00
#
_symmetry.space_group_name_H-M   'P 1'
#
loop_
_entity.id
_entity.type
_entity.pdbx_description
1 polymer ?
#
loop_
_entity_poly.entity_id
_entity_poly.type
_entity_poly.pdbx_seq_one_letter_code
_entity_poly.pdbx_strand_id
1 'polypeptide(L)'
;MIRDNYSHHDEVKRTIVNILRFYGFNAREEEPALLPEGGYGRVDVVGKKDSVTIGVEVIDKGDVARDARKLVLNGYTYKYIVTLNPSKHVSKVIVDGEVVKVLTPDVFEHELRKDLKITPMHPYFSREDRKTPAIEIVNTQNSVLREVEDELQELGLDNFVEDVFDALRIIYISGSLQVEQRVGYNPAARIPGEYESVNLPPQVITILEKLRLASSERVGVGYDRKLILRPNERSILIGRALVNRLIQKHNGELNRLIEDHGAEIWMTLVGSLSRNDKIVYEIHPLEKLYDGAIYQPKKSKKNLVEELTSTVVRSHLTTAPARYAPSVYLLTRFLSKTTLRDFALRFFEELERLGLAIRDYEYDSRWRPTSEVYKVPQEVFEFFIARTSPPQHFAYYAQRLAMYYVIAKVADVTDPSTARSTFVELIRALEVSENEIATVLNEMNQLGITSRLVNREDASPFIVLDKRAFRKHLANKIREIISHF
;
A
#
# COMPACT_ATOMS: atom_id res chain seq x y z
N MET A 1 14.26 -35.06 2.23
CA MET A 1 13.57 -33.83 2.64
C MET A 1 14.58 -32.82 3.25
N ILE A 2 15.66 -32.47 2.51
CA ILE A 2 16.77 -31.58 2.96
C ILE A 2 17.16 -30.56 1.86
N ARG A 3 16.44 -30.50 0.73
CA ARG A 3 16.82 -29.66 -0.43
C ARG A 3 16.22 -28.25 -0.45
N ASP A 4 15.24 -27.92 0.41
CA ASP A 4 14.53 -26.64 0.31
C ASP A 4 15.17 -25.48 1.11
N ASN A 5 15.94 -25.75 2.18
CA ASN A 5 16.50 -24.67 3.03
C ASN A 5 17.71 -23.94 2.40
N TYR A 6 18.54 -24.63 1.61
CA TYR A 6 19.69 -24.00 0.93
C TYR A 6 19.22 -22.99 -0.14
N SER A 7 18.09 -23.26 -0.79
CA SER A 7 17.51 -22.37 -1.80
C SER A 7 17.09 -21.03 -1.22
N HIS A 8 16.57 -21.00 0.00
CA HIS A 8 16.03 -19.77 0.59
C HIS A 8 17.14 -18.84 1.12
N HIS A 9 18.19 -19.38 1.74
CA HIS A 9 19.34 -18.60 2.23
C HIS A 9 20.03 -17.82 1.10
N ASP A 10 20.34 -18.50 0.00
CA ASP A 10 20.98 -17.89 -1.18
C ASP A 10 20.06 -16.86 -1.87
N GLU A 11 18.74 -17.10 -1.89
CA GLU A 11 17.78 -16.14 -2.41
C GLU A 11 17.78 -14.85 -1.60
N VAL A 12 17.78 -14.93 -0.26
CA VAL A 12 17.84 -13.76 0.62
C VAL A 12 19.15 -13.00 0.43
N LYS A 13 20.32 -13.68 0.39
CA LYS A 13 21.61 -13.03 0.10
C LYS A 13 21.59 -12.26 -1.22
N ARG A 14 21.15 -12.91 -2.31
CA ARG A 14 21.03 -12.28 -3.63
C ARG A 14 20.12 -11.06 -3.59
N THR A 15 19.03 -11.13 -2.86
CA THR A 15 18.09 -10.03 -2.69
C THR A 15 18.75 -8.84 -2.00
N ILE A 16 19.43 -9.09 -0.89
CA ILE A 16 20.15 -8.05 -0.13
C ILE A 16 21.24 -7.40 -0.99
N VAL A 17 22.00 -8.19 -1.76
CA VAL A 17 22.97 -7.66 -2.73
C VAL A 17 22.31 -6.74 -3.76
N ASN A 18 21.17 -7.15 -4.32
CA ASN A 18 20.45 -6.35 -5.31
C ASN A 18 19.88 -5.06 -4.69
N ILE A 19 19.35 -5.11 -3.47
CA ILE A 19 18.91 -3.93 -2.71
C ILE A 19 20.09 -2.97 -2.53
N LEU A 20 21.24 -3.44 -2.05
CA LEU A 20 22.43 -2.60 -1.85
C LEU A 20 22.92 -1.97 -3.17
N ARG A 21 22.95 -2.75 -4.26
CA ARG A 21 23.31 -2.24 -5.59
C ARG A 21 22.33 -1.19 -6.11
N PHE A 22 21.04 -1.38 -5.87
CA PHE A 22 20.00 -0.40 -6.21
C PHE A 22 20.25 0.95 -5.53
N TYR A 23 20.73 0.96 -4.29
CA TYR A 23 21.15 2.17 -3.57
C TYR A 23 22.59 2.65 -3.91
N GLY A 24 23.22 2.05 -4.92
CA GLY A 24 24.52 2.46 -5.46
C GLY A 24 25.72 1.92 -4.71
N PHE A 25 25.58 0.87 -3.89
CA PHE A 25 26.72 0.20 -3.28
C PHE A 25 27.34 -0.80 -4.27
N ASN A 26 28.67 -0.92 -4.24
CA ASN A 26 29.34 -2.08 -4.79
C ASN A 26 29.17 -3.25 -3.80
N ALA A 27 28.19 -4.12 -4.05
CA ALA A 27 27.85 -5.23 -3.17
C ALA A 27 28.15 -6.61 -3.79
N ARG A 28 28.65 -7.52 -2.96
CA ARG A 28 29.01 -8.90 -3.32
C ARG A 28 28.69 -9.89 -2.19
N GLU A 29 28.47 -11.14 -2.59
CA GLU A 29 28.27 -12.27 -1.67
C GLU A 29 29.63 -12.85 -1.26
N GLU A 30 29.69 -13.44 -0.07
CA GLU A 30 30.80 -14.27 0.42
C GLU A 30 32.16 -13.54 0.43
N GLU A 31 32.19 -12.36 1.03
CA GLU A 31 33.40 -11.53 1.13
C GLU A 31 34.35 -12.08 2.21
N PRO A 32 35.67 -12.21 1.95
CA PRO A 32 36.64 -12.62 2.95
C PRO A 32 36.62 -11.72 4.20
N ALA A 33 36.62 -12.33 5.39
CA ALA A 33 36.50 -11.63 6.66
C ALA A 33 37.28 -12.32 7.79
N LEU A 34 37.72 -11.58 8.80
CA LEU A 34 38.36 -12.14 9.99
C LEU A 34 37.33 -12.81 10.90
N LEU A 35 37.67 -13.96 11.49
CA LEU A 35 36.83 -14.68 12.44
C LEU A 35 37.17 -14.32 13.90
N PRO A 36 36.18 -14.30 14.82
CA PRO A 36 36.42 -14.04 16.24
C PRO A 36 37.41 -15.01 16.90
N GLU A 37 37.41 -16.28 16.49
CA GLU A 37 38.32 -17.33 16.95
C GLU A 37 39.72 -17.29 16.31
N GLY A 38 39.98 -16.33 15.42
CA GLY A 38 41.21 -16.23 14.62
C GLY A 38 41.09 -16.94 13.27
N GLY A 39 41.89 -16.47 12.29
CA GLY A 39 41.87 -16.95 10.91
C GLY A 39 40.91 -16.16 9.99
N TYR A 40 40.74 -16.67 8.77
CA TYR A 40 39.90 -16.07 7.73
C TYR A 40 38.66 -16.93 7.47
N GLY A 41 37.51 -16.29 7.44
CA GLY A 41 36.23 -16.82 7.01
C GLY A 41 35.60 -15.88 5.98
N ARG A 42 34.28 -15.76 6.03
CA ARG A 42 33.53 -14.90 5.12
C ARG A 42 32.35 -14.21 5.81
N VAL A 43 31.97 -13.08 5.25
CA VAL A 43 30.71 -12.39 5.53
C VAL A 43 29.77 -12.60 4.36
N ASP A 44 28.53 -13.01 4.66
CA ASP A 44 27.56 -13.44 3.65
C ASP A 44 27.32 -12.38 2.58
N VAL A 45 27.13 -11.12 2.99
CA VAL A 45 27.00 -9.99 2.06
C VAL A 45 27.76 -8.77 2.57
N VAL A 46 28.54 -8.15 1.68
CA VAL A 46 29.22 -6.87 1.94
C VAL A 46 28.87 -5.86 0.87
N GLY A 47 28.52 -4.64 1.29
CA GLY A 47 28.34 -3.48 0.42
C GLY A 47 29.32 -2.36 0.77
N LYS A 48 29.90 -1.71 -0.23
CA LYS A 48 30.80 -0.55 -0.05
C LYS A 48 30.37 0.61 -0.95
N LYS A 49 30.24 1.80 -0.38
CA LYS A 49 29.97 3.06 -1.10
C LYS A 49 30.66 4.20 -0.36
N ASP A 50 31.59 4.87 -1.03
CA ASP A 50 32.41 5.92 -0.43
C ASP A 50 33.07 5.45 0.88
N SER A 51 32.86 6.15 2.00
CA SER A 51 33.34 5.77 3.33
C SER A 51 32.38 4.84 4.10
N VAL A 52 31.21 4.52 3.55
CA VAL A 52 30.19 3.70 4.21
C VAL A 52 30.36 2.24 3.79
N THR A 53 30.48 1.37 4.79
CA THR A 53 30.57 -0.08 4.60
C THR A 53 29.43 -0.77 5.34
N ILE A 54 28.85 -1.80 4.70
CA ILE A 54 27.73 -2.56 5.24
C ILE A 54 28.12 -4.02 5.25
N GLY A 55 28.02 -4.67 6.41
CA GLY A 55 28.18 -6.10 6.57
C GLY A 55 26.86 -6.74 6.99
N VAL A 56 26.47 -7.81 6.31
CA VAL A 56 25.23 -8.54 6.57
C VAL A 56 25.50 -10.03 6.69
N GLU A 57 24.96 -10.65 7.74
CA GLU A 57 24.95 -12.09 7.96
C GLU A 57 23.54 -12.64 7.85
N VAL A 58 23.33 -13.72 7.10
CA VAL A 58 22.01 -14.34 6.96
C VAL A 58 22.00 -15.66 7.73
N ILE A 59 21.13 -15.78 8.73
CA ILE A 59 21.17 -16.90 9.68
C ILE A 59 19.87 -17.71 9.65
N ASP A 60 19.96 -19.00 9.33
CA ASP A 60 18.87 -19.97 9.52
C ASP A 60 18.91 -20.61 10.92
N LYS A 61 20.03 -21.27 11.26
CA LYS A 61 20.20 -22.01 12.55
C LYS A 61 21.44 -21.60 13.36
N GLY A 62 22.24 -20.65 12.87
CA GLY A 62 23.54 -20.24 13.43
C GLY A 62 23.47 -19.47 14.76
N ASP A 63 24.66 -19.08 15.24
CA ASP A 63 24.87 -18.34 16.49
C ASP A 63 24.98 -16.84 16.21
N VAL A 64 23.88 -16.12 16.49
CA VAL A 64 23.75 -14.67 16.32
C VAL A 64 24.89 -13.90 17.02
N ALA A 65 25.36 -14.37 18.19
CA ALA A 65 26.41 -13.67 18.94
C ALA A 65 27.79 -13.80 18.30
N ARG A 66 28.09 -14.96 17.70
CA ARG A 66 29.33 -15.18 16.95
C ARG A 66 29.38 -14.31 15.70
N ASP A 67 28.30 -14.29 14.93
CA ASP A 67 28.21 -13.51 13.70
C ASP A 67 28.17 -12.00 13.97
N ALA A 68 27.57 -11.56 15.08
CA ALA A 68 27.65 -10.16 15.54
C ALA A 68 29.09 -9.74 15.84
N ARG A 69 29.87 -10.57 16.56
CA ARG A 69 31.30 -10.33 16.80
C ARG A 69 32.12 -10.25 15.53
N LYS A 70 31.83 -11.13 14.57
CA LYS A 70 32.47 -11.11 13.24
C LYS A 70 32.24 -9.78 12.52
N LEU A 71 31.01 -9.26 12.52
CA LEU A 71 30.69 -7.97 11.89
C LEU A 71 31.36 -6.78 12.59
N VAL A 72 31.45 -6.78 13.92
CA VAL A 72 32.15 -5.72 14.68
C VAL A 72 33.66 -5.77 14.43
N LEU A 73 34.27 -6.95 14.49
CA LEU A 73 35.71 -7.14 14.27
C LEU A 73 36.18 -6.63 12.90
N ASN A 74 35.33 -6.77 11.87
CA ASN A 74 35.65 -6.33 10.51
C ASN A 74 35.32 -4.85 10.23
N GLY A 75 34.88 -4.09 11.24
CA GLY A 75 34.80 -2.62 11.20
C GLY A 75 33.77 -2.04 10.24
N TYR A 76 32.67 -2.73 9.96
CA TYR A 76 31.62 -2.21 9.07
C TYR A 76 30.91 -1.00 9.68
N THR A 77 30.55 0.03 8.89
CA THR A 77 29.76 1.17 9.37
C THR A 77 28.39 0.74 9.90
N TYR A 78 27.64 -0.02 9.10
CA TYR A 78 26.36 -0.59 9.49
C TYR A 78 26.44 -2.12 9.49
N LYS A 79 25.86 -2.73 10.52
CA LYS A 79 26.00 -4.16 10.83
C LYS A 79 24.63 -4.79 11.02
N TYR A 80 24.31 -5.76 10.18
CA TYR A 80 23.00 -6.41 10.18
C TYR A 80 23.13 -7.93 10.27
N ILE A 81 22.23 -8.55 11.01
CA ILE A 81 21.97 -9.98 10.98
C ILE A 81 20.53 -10.15 10.49
N VAL A 82 20.33 -10.92 9.43
CA VAL A 82 19.02 -11.25 8.86
C VAL A 82 18.68 -12.69 9.22
N THR A 83 17.73 -12.89 10.13
CA THR A 83 17.34 -14.23 10.60
C THR A 83 16.17 -14.78 9.78
N LEU A 84 16.31 -16.01 9.29
CA LEU A 84 15.27 -16.72 8.54
C LEU A 84 14.30 -17.49 9.45
N ASN A 85 14.68 -17.73 10.71
CA ASN A 85 13.85 -18.45 11.67
C ASN A 85 13.42 -17.53 12.84
N PRO A 86 12.11 -17.32 13.04
CA PRO A 86 11.61 -16.35 14.02
C PRO A 86 11.85 -16.74 15.49
N SER A 87 12.15 -18.02 15.78
CA SER A 87 12.28 -18.53 17.16
C SER A 87 13.49 -18.02 17.95
N LYS A 88 14.41 -17.27 17.32
CA LYS A 88 15.62 -16.69 17.94
C LYS A 88 15.69 -15.16 17.84
N HIS A 89 14.57 -14.46 17.64
CA HIS A 89 14.57 -13.01 17.49
C HIS A 89 14.93 -12.28 18.80
N VAL A 90 16.15 -11.77 18.85
CA VAL A 90 16.49 -10.54 19.58
C VAL A 90 16.39 -9.36 18.61
N SER A 91 16.15 -8.15 19.09
CA SER A 91 16.03 -6.95 18.22
C SER A 91 17.39 -6.38 17.82
N LYS A 92 18.39 -6.54 18.68
CA LYS A 92 19.78 -6.11 18.49
C LYS A 92 20.71 -6.91 19.39
N VAL A 93 21.99 -6.94 19.04
CA VAL A 93 23.09 -7.45 19.87
C VAL A 93 24.08 -6.32 20.09
N ILE A 94 24.57 -6.16 21.32
CA ILE A 94 25.64 -5.20 21.63
C ILE A 94 26.94 -5.99 21.80
N VAL A 95 27.94 -5.66 21.01
CA VAL A 95 29.27 -6.26 21.06
C VAL A 95 30.30 -5.13 21.12
N ASP A 96 31.13 -5.11 22.16
CA ASP A 96 32.18 -4.11 22.37
C ASP A 96 31.67 -2.65 22.31
N GLY A 97 30.44 -2.43 22.78
CA GLY A 97 29.77 -1.12 22.74
C GLY A 97 29.13 -0.77 21.40
N GLU A 98 29.33 -1.58 20.36
CA GLU A 98 28.72 -1.40 19.04
C GLU A 98 27.41 -2.18 18.90
N VAL A 99 26.45 -1.59 18.19
CA VAL A 99 25.13 -2.18 17.96
C VAL A 99 25.12 -2.94 16.64
N VAL A 100 24.73 -4.22 16.70
CA VAL A 100 24.41 -5.06 15.54
C VAL A 100 22.90 -5.28 15.52
N LYS A 101 22.23 -4.85 14.45
CA LYS A 101 20.76 -4.97 14.33
C LYS A 101 20.39 -6.36 13.84
N VAL A 102 19.35 -6.95 14.42
CA VAL A 102 18.86 -8.29 14.03
C VAL A 102 17.45 -8.15 13.46
N LEU A 103 17.29 -8.53 12.20
CA LEU A 103 16.13 -8.23 11.35
C LEU A 103 15.59 -9.48 10.67
N THR A 104 14.36 -9.41 10.17
CA THR A 104 13.83 -10.35 9.18
C THR A 104 14.12 -9.83 7.75
N PRO A 105 14.06 -10.70 6.72
CA PRO A 105 14.31 -10.28 5.34
C PRO A 105 13.42 -9.14 4.85
N ASP A 106 12.13 -9.14 5.21
CA ASP A 106 11.15 -8.12 4.84
C ASP A 106 11.41 -6.76 5.49
N VAL A 107 12.18 -6.71 6.57
CA VAL A 107 12.43 -5.48 7.33
C VAL A 107 13.78 -4.83 6.98
N PHE A 108 14.67 -5.57 6.32
CA PHE A 108 16.04 -5.14 6.03
C PHE A 108 16.09 -3.79 5.30
N GLU A 109 15.30 -3.60 4.23
CA GLU A 109 15.36 -2.39 3.42
C GLU A 109 14.88 -1.14 4.19
N HIS A 110 13.84 -1.26 5.01
CA HIS A 110 13.34 -0.15 5.83
C HIS A 110 14.41 0.36 6.81
N GLU A 111 15.10 -0.56 7.49
CA GLU A 111 16.18 -0.20 8.42
C GLU A 111 17.40 0.37 7.70
N LEU A 112 17.75 -0.21 6.54
CA LEU A 112 18.83 0.31 5.68
C LEU A 112 18.55 1.76 5.27
N ARG A 113 17.34 2.04 4.76
CA ARG A 113 16.93 3.36 4.31
C ARG A 113 16.95 4.38 5.46
N LYS A 114 16.47 3.98 6.64
CA LYS A 114 16.50 4.80 7.85
C LYS A 114 17.94 5.17 8.25
N ASP A 115 18.84 4.19 8.31
CA ASP A 115 20.24 4.42 8.70
C ASP A 115 20.99 5.29 7.68
N LEU A 116 20.73 5.07 6.39
CA LEU A 116 21.30 5.87 5.31
C LEU A 116 20.60 7.23 5.11
N LYS A 117 19.54 7.52 5.88
CA LYS A 117 18.70 8.73 5.74
C LYS A 117 18.22 8.95 4.30
N ILE A 118 17.82 7.86 3.65
CA ILE A 118 17.27 7.91 2.30
C ILE A 118 15.97 8.72 2.34
N THR A 119 15.81 9.63 1.38
CA THR A 119 14.59 10.44 1.29
C THR A 119 13.36 9.53 1.08
N PRO A 120 12.23 9.77 1.77
CA PRO A 120 10.98 9.02 1.59
C PRO A 120 10.48 8.93 0.14
N MET A 121 10.91 9.88 -0.69
CA MET A 121 10.55 9.95 -2.11
C MET A 121 11.40 9.03 -3.00
N HIS A 122 12.52 8.51 -2.50
CA HIS A 122 13.30 7.52 -3.24
C HIS A 122 12.54 6.18 -3.23
N PRO A 123 12.35 5.52 -4.38
CA PRO A 123 11.63 4.26 -4.46
C PRO A 123 12.30 3.14 -3.65
N TYR A 124 11.52 2.11 -3.30
CA TYR A 124 12.02 0.85 -2.78
C TYR A 124 12.51 -0.03 -3.92
N PHE A 125 13.38 -0.96 -3.61
CA PHE A 125 13.80 -1.99 -4.54
C PHE A 125 12.62 -2.91 -4.85
N SER A 126 12.14 -2.87 -6.10
CA SER A 126 11.24 -3.89 -6.62
C SER A 126 11.99 -4.89 -7.49
N ARG A 127 11.79 -6.18 -7.24
CA ARG A 127 12.29 -7.25 -8.14
C ARG A 127 11.64 -7.15 -9.53
N GLU A 128 10.46 -6.54 -9.62
CA GLU A 128 9.66 -6.38 -10.84
C GLU A 128 10.05 -5.17 -11.69
N ASP A 129 10.83 -4.21 -11.17
CA ASP A 129 11.34 -3.05 -11.95
C ASP A 129 12.29 -3.45 -13.09
N ARG A 130 12.63 -4.74 -13.21
CA ARG A 130 13.29 -5.32 -14.40
C ARG A 130 12.34 -5.67 -15.54
N LYS A 131 11.04 -5.57 -15.31
CA LYS A 131 9.99 -5.78 -16.31
C LYS A 131 9.07 -4.56 -16.28
N THR A 132 9.56 -3.42 -16.77
CA THR A 132 8.65 -2.42 -17.35
C THR A 132 7.81 -3.19 -18.36
N PRO A 133 6.48 -3.33 -18.21
CA PRO A 133 5.67 -3.87 -19.28
C PRO A 133 5.89 -2.89 -20.43
N ALA A 134 6.56 -3.34 -21.48
CA ALA A 134 6.57 -2.61 -22.73
C ALA A 134 5.09 -2.35 -23.05
N ILE A 135 4.74 -1.09 -23.23
CA ILE A 135 3.48 -0.72 -23.85
C ILE A 135 3.53 -1.41 -25.22
N GLU A 136 2.89 -2.58 -25.33
CA GLU A 136 2.78 -3.31 -26.57
C GLU A 136 1.92 -2.48 -27.52
N ILE A 137 2.65 -1.70 -28.32
CA ILE A 137 2.40 -1.23 -29.67
C ILE A 137 0.95 -1.42 -30.13
N VAL A 138 0.24 -0.29 -30.16
CA VAL A 138 -1.03 0.12 -30.80
C VAL A 138 -1.66 -0.82 -31.85
N ASN A 139 -0.90 -1.65 -32.56
CA ASN A 139 -1.41 -2.62 -33.53
C ASN A 139 -2.15 -3.81 -32.90
N THR A 140 -1.72 -4.32 -31.74
CA THR A 140 -2.38 -5.47 -31.07
C THR A 140 -3.71 -5.06 -30.41
N GLN A 141 -3.82 -3.80 -29.99
CA GLN A 141 -5.04 -3.30 -29.33
C GLN A 141 -6.21 -3.19 -30.30
N ASN A 142 -5.97 -2.73 -31.53
CA ASN A 142 -7.01 -2.60 -32.55
C ASN A 142 -7.44 -3.96 -33.12
N SER A 143 -6.57 -4.98 -33.14
CA SER A 143 -6.95 -6.32 -33.62
C SER A 143 -7.92 -7.00 -32.66
N VAL A 144 -7.64 -6.94 -31.36
CA VAL A 144 -8.46 -7.61 -30.32
C VAL A 144 -9.86 -6.98 -30.21
N LEU A 145 -10.01 -5.67 -30.43
CA LEU A 145 -11.34 -5.03 -30.45
C LEU A 145 -12.14 -5.41 -31.70
N ARG A 146 -11.49 -5.46 -32.87
CA ARG A 146 -12.14 -5.87 -34.13
C ARG A 146 -12.63 -7.31 -34.07
N GLU A 147 -11.85 -8.22 -33.48
CA GLU A 147 -12.28 -9.61 -33.30
C GLU A 147 -13.62 -9.72 -32.56
N VAL A 148 -13.86 -8.86 -31.56
CA VAL A 148 -15.14 -8.86 -30.83
C VAL A 148 -16.26 -8.23 -31.66
N GLU A 149 -15.96 -7.18 -32.44
CA GLU A 149 -16.92 -6.59 -33.40
C GLU A 149 -17.34 -7.64 -34.44
N ASP A 150 -16.38 -8.34 -35.02
CA ASP A 150 -16.61 -9.40 -36.02
C ASP A 150 -17.43 -10.57 -35.42
N GLU A 151 -17.10 -11.02 -34.20
CA GLU A 151 -17.88 -12.05 -33.49
C GLU A 151 -19.32 -11.63 -33.21
N LEU A 152 -19.56 -10.37 -32.85
CA LEU A 152 -20.90 -9.84 -32.65
C LEU A 152 -21.65 -9.76 -33.99
N GLN A 153 -20.99 -9.34 -35.06
CA GLN A 153 -21.54 -9.28 -36.40
C GLN A 153 -21.94 -10.65 -36.93
N GLU A 154 -21.09 -11.67 -36.77
CA GLU A 154 -21.36 -13.05 -37.16
C GLU A 154 -22.60 -13.63 -36.45
N LEU A 155 -22.88 -13.15 -35.23
CA LEU A 155 -24.06 -13.53 -34.47
C LEU A 155 -25.30 -12.66 -34.73
N GLY A 156 -25.20 -11.65 -35.60
CA GLY A 156 -26.27 -10.68 -35.87
C GLY A 156 -26.56 -9.75 -34.69
N LEU A 157 -25.53 -9.46 -33.88
CA LEU A 157 -25.59 -8.66 -32.65
C LEU A 157 -24.82 -7.33 -32.78
N ASP A 158 -24.63 -6.83 -34.00
CA ASP A 158 -23.92 -5.57 -34.30
C ASP A 158 -24.40 -4.38 -33.47
N ASN A 159 -25.70 -4.33 -33.19
CA ASN A 159 -26.32 -3.26 -32.42
C ASN A 159 -25.89 -3.23 -30.94
N PHE A 160 -25.24 -4.28 -30.44
CA PHE A 160 -24.78 -4.39 -29.04
C PHE A 160 -23.30 -4.07 -28.85
N VAL A 161 -22.56 -3.69 -29.90
CA VAL A 161 -21.10 -3.46 -29.82
C VAL A 161 -20.74 -2.48 -28.70
N GLU A 162 -21.42 -1.33 -28.63
CA GLU A 162 -21.13 -0.31 -27.62
C GLU A 162 -21.45 -0.81 -26.20
N ASP A 163 -22.60 -1.46 -26.01
CA ASP A 163 -23.02 -2.02 -24.72
C ASP A 163 -22.07 -3.11 -24.22
N VAL A 164 -21.61 -3.99 -25.12
CA VAL A 164 -20.67 -5.07 -24.80
C VAL A 164 -19.30 -4.49 -24.44
N PHE A 165 -18.83 -3.49 -25.18
CA PHE A 165 -17.56 -2.81 -24.86
C PHE A 165 -17.65 -2.06 -23.54
N ASP A 166 -18.74 -1.34 -23.27
CA ASP A 166 -18.90 -0.67 -21.99
C ASP A 166 -18.96 -1.67 -20.83
N ALA A 167 -19.67 -2.78 -21.00
CA ALA A 167 -19.72 -3.85 -20.00
C ALA A 167 -18.35 -4.48 -19.75
N LEU A 168 -17.59 -4.80 -20.80
CA LEU A 168 -16.22 -5.33 -20.69
C LEU A 168 -15.30 -4.36 -19.95
N ARG A 169 -15.38 -3.07 -20.26
CA ARG A 169 -14.65 -2.01 -19.56
C ARG A 169 -15.00 -1.97 -18.07
N ILE A 170 -16.28 -1.95 -17.72
CA ILE A 170 -16.73 -1.88 -16.31
C ILE A 170 -16.34 -3.15 -15.55
N ILE A 171 -16.46 -4.35 -16.16
CA ILE A 171 -16.03 -5.62 -15.56
C ILE A 171 -14.52 -5.62 -15.33
N TYR A 172 -13.74 -5.12 -16.29
CA TYR A 172 -12.29 -5.00 -16.17
C TYR A 172 -11.89 -4.07 -15.02
N ILE A 173 -12.47 -2.86 -14.95
CA ILE A 173 -12.15 -1.89 -13.88
C ILE A 173 -12.60 -2.41 -12.51
N SER A 174 -13.77 -3.04 -12.42
CA SER A 174 -14.27 -3.63 -11.17
C SER A 174 -13.41 -4.81 -10.71
N GLY A 175 -13.01 -5.66 -11.66
CA GLY A 175 -12.40 -6.98 -11.45
C GLY A 175 -13.37 -8.04 -10.88
N SER A 176 -14.51 -7.64 -10.33
CA SER A 176 -15.59 -8.53 -9.86
C SER A 176 -16.89 -7.72 -9.78
N LEU A 177 -17.51 -7.52 -10.94
CA LEU A 177 -18.70 -6.68 -11.07
C LEU A 177 -19.94 -7.45 -10.60
N GLN A 178 -20.71 -6.90 -9.67
CA GLN A 178 -22.01 -7.45 -9.30
C GLN A 178 -23.00 -7.24 -10.44
N VAL A 179 -23.68 -8.31 -10.87
CA VAL A 179 -24.67 -8.26 -11.96
C VAL A 179 -26.06 -8.74 -11.57
N GLU A 180 -26.19 -9.45 -10.46
CA GLU A 180 -27.49 -9.73 -9.84
C GLU A 180 -27.43 -9.47 -8.34
N GLN A 181 -28.53 -8.95 -7.80
CA GLN A 181 -28.70 -8.77 -6.36
C GLN A 181 -30.01 -9.38 -5.89
N ARG A 182 -30.02 -9.84 -4.64
CA ARG A 182 -31.23 -10.38 -4.04
C ARG A 182 -32.11 -9.26 -3.49
N VAL A 183 -33.34 -9.17 -3.95
CA VAL A 183 -34.34 -8.19 -3.51
C VAL A 183 -35.51 -8.88 -2.79
N GLY A 184 -36.27 -8.12 -1.99
CA GLY A 184 -37.51 -8.60 -1.37
C GLY A 184 -37.37 -9.69 -0.30
N TYR A 185 -36.16 -10.03 0.14
CA TYR A 185 -35.98 -11.02 1.21
C TYR A 185 -36.30 -10.42 2.58
N ASN A 186 -37.33 -10.95 3.24
CA ASN A 186 -37.64 -10.63 4.62
C ASN A 186 -37.32 -11.85 5.51
N PRO A 187 -36.24 -11.82 6.32
CA PRO A 187 -35.88 -12.94 7.19
C PRO A 187 -36.94 -13.24 8.25
N ALA A 188 -37.73 -12.25 8.67
CA ALA A 188 -38.83 -12.44 9.61
C ALA A 188 -40.05 -13.12 8.96
N ALA A 189 -40.28 -12.90 7.66
CA ALA A 189 -41.41 -13.48 6.92
C ALA A 189 -41.08 -14.77 6.16
N ARG A 190 -39.81 -15.23 6.15
CA ARG A 190 -39.32 -16.41 5.40
C ARG A 190 -39.68 -16.39 3.90
N ILE A 191 -39.89 -15.21 3.33
CA ILE A 191 -40.19 -15.07 1.90
C ILE A 191 -38.89 -15.29 1.12
N PRO A 192 -38.84 -16.24 0.16
CA PRO A 192 -37.69 -16.38 -0.71
C PRO A 192 -37.54 -15.10 -1.53
N GLY A 193 -36.44 -14.37 -1.33
CA GLY A 193 -36.15 -13.18 -2.13
C GLY A 193 -35.85 -13.53 -3.58
N GLU A 194 -36.27 -12.66 -4.50
CA GLU A 194 -36.04 -12.71 -5.94
C GLU A 194 -34.66 -12.13 -6.29
N TYR A 195 -34.16 -12.38 -7.49
CA TYR A 195 -32.94 -11.78 -8.01
C TYR A 195 -33.30 -10.76 -9.09
N GLU A 196 -32.73 -9.56 -8.97
CA GLU A 196 -32.80 -8.51 -9.99
C GLU A 196 -31.43 -8.26 -10.58
N SER A 197 -31.39 -8.00 -11.89
CA SER A 197 -30.16 -7.58 -12.56
C SER A 197 -29.77 -6.16 -12.14
N VAL A 198 -28.49 -5.96 -11.90
CA VAL A 198 -27.90 -4.67 -11.53
C VAL A 198 -26.66 -4.40 -12.37
N ASN A 199 -26.34 -3.11 -12.57
CA ASN A 199 -25.19 -2.61 -13.35
C ASN A 199 -25.18 -2.96 -14.85
N LEU A 200 -25.66 -4.13 -15.27
CA LEU A 200 -25.73 -4.55 -16.67
C LEU A 200 -27.13 -5.12 -17.02
N PRO A 201 -27.64 -4.86 -18.24
CA PRO A 201 -28.84 -5.50 -18.74
C PRO A 201 -28.68 -7.02 -18.91
N PRO A 202 -29.73 -7.84 -18.68
CA PRO A 202 -29.68 -9.30 -18.84
C PRO A 202 -29.20 -9.77 -20.23
N GLN A 203 -29.55 -9.02 -21.28
CA GLN A 203 -29.18 -9.32 -22.66
C GLN A 203 -27.66 -9.24 -22.84
N VAL A 204 -27.02 -8.20 -22.30
CA VAL A 204 -25.57 -8.01 -22.36
C VAL A 204 -24.84 -9.10 -21.59
N ILE A 205 -25.34 -9.48 -20.40
CA ILE A 205 -24.78 -10.59 -19.61
C ILE A 205 -24.80 -11.89 -20.44
N THR A 206 -25.93 -12.19 -21.09
CA THR A 206 -26.08 -13.39 -21.93
C THR A 206 -25.08 -13.38 -23.10
N ILE A 207 -24.87 -12.23 -23.74
CA ILE A 207 -23.90 -12.07 -24.83
C ILE A 207 -22.48 -12.35 -24.33
N LEU A 208 -22.10 -11.73 -23.20
CA LEU A 208 -20.78 -11.91 -22.59
C LEU A 208 -20.50 -13.37 -22.21
N GLU A 209 -21.48 -14.08 -21.66
CA GLU A 209 -21.35 -15.50 -21.32
C GLU A 209 -21.24 -16.37 -22.57
N LYS A 210 -22.08 -16.11 -23.59
CA LYS A 210 -22.09 -16.87 -24.85
C LYS A 210 -20.76 -16.74 -25.59
N LEU A 211 -20.20 -15.54 -25.65
CA LEU A 211 -18.90 -15.25 -26.27
C LEU A 211 -17.71 -15.60 -25.35
N ARG A 212 -17.97 -16.10 -24.14
CA ARG A 212 -16.95 -16.40 -23.12
C ARG A 212 -16.04 -15.19 -22.86
N LEU A 213 -16.64 -14.01 -22.80
CA LEU A 213 -16.01 -12.72 -22.53
C LEU A 213 -16.11 -12.32 -21.05
N ALA A 214 -16.77 -13.12 -20.22
CA ALA A 214 -16.72 -13.02 -18.77
C ALA A 214 -17.03 -14.38 -18.13
N SER A 215 -16.58 -14.57 -16.89
CA SER A 215 -16.94 -15.74 -16.08
C SER A 215 -17.91 -15.33 -14.99
N SER A 216 -19.06 -16.00 -14.90
CA SER A 216 -20.04 -15.75 -13.84
C SER A 216 -19.82 -16.66 -12.63
N GLU A 217 -19.98 -16.10 -11.44
CA GLU A 217 -19.87 -16.85 -10.17
C GLU A 217 -20.90 -16.32 -9.17
N ARG A 218 -21.57 -17.21 -8.44
CA ARG A 218 -22.38 -16.83 -7.27
C ARG A 218 -21.53 -16.81 -6.02
N VAL A 219 -21.38 -15.64 -5.42
CA VAL A 219 -20.55 -15.41 -4.23
C VAL A 219 -21.40 -14.89 -3.06
N GLY A 220 -20.83 -14.93 -1.86
CA GLY A 220 -21.49 -14.47 -0.63
C GLY A 220 -22.37 -15.52 0.04
N VAL A 221 -22.97 -15.14 1.17
CA VAL A 221 -23.75 -16.04 2.02
C VAL A 221 -25.11 -15.43 2.38
N GLY A 222 -26.14 -16.28 2.48
CA GLY A 222 -27.46 -15.88 2.95
C GLY A 222 -28.12 -14.80 2.07
N TYR A 223 -28.40 -13.64 2.67
CA TYR A 223 -28.99 -12.49 1.97
C TYR A 223 -27.99 -11.76 1.07
N ASP A 224 -26.71 -11.75 1.45
CA ASP A 224 -25.66 -11.05 0.71
C ASP A 224 -25.15 -11.85 -0.51
N ARG A 225 -25.81 -12.99 -0.82
CA ARG A 225 -25.48 -13.82 -1.99
C ARG A 225 -25.89 -13.11 -3.28
N LYS A 226 -24.97 -13.06 -4.24
CA LYS A 226 -25.09 -12.28 -5.48
C LYS A 226 -24.42 -13.00 -6.65
N LEU A 227 -24.80 -12.66 -7.88
CA LEU A 227 -24.06 -13.07 -9.07
C LEU A 227 -23.04 -11.98 -9.42
N ILE A 228 -21.79 -12.37 -9.65
CA ILE A 228 -20.74 -11.48 -10.12
C ILE A 228 -20.22 -11.95 -11.48
N LEU A 229 -19.73 -11.02 -12.29
CA LEU A 229 -18.90 -11.29 -13.46
C LEU A 229 -17.45 -10.95 -13.15
N ARG A 230 -16.54 -11.86 -13.52
CA ARG A 230 -15.09 -11.63 -13.49
C ARG A 230 -14.53 -11.61 -14.91
N PRO A 231 -13.55 -10.74 -15.18
CA PRO A 231 -12.84 -10.79 -16.44
C PRO A 231 -12.00 -12.06 -16.51
N ASN A 232 -11.93 -12.69 -17.68
CA ASN A 232 -10.94 -13.73 -17.97
C ASN A 232 -9.73 -13.10 -18.68
N GLU A 233 -8.72 -13.89 -19.04
CA GLU A 233 -7.50 -13.38 -19.69
C GLU A 233 -7.80 -12.59 -20.98
N ARG A 234 -8.73 -13.06 -21.80
CA ARG A 234 -9.17 -12.37 -23.03
C ARG A 234 -9.86 -11.04 -22.68
N SER A 235 -10.79 -11.05 -21.73
CA SER A 235 -11.50 -9.84 -21.27
C SER A 235 -10.56 -8.80 -20.65
N ILE A 236 -9.49 -9.23 -19.98
CA ILE A 236 -8.46 -8.35 -19.43
C ILE A 236 -7.76 -7.59 -20.56
N LEU A 237 -7.37 -8.29 -21.64
CA LEU A 237 -6.73 -7.67 -22.80
C LEU A 237 -7.68 -6.68 -23.50
N ILE A 238 -8.94 -7.05 -23.69
CA ILE A 238 -9.96 -6.19 -24.29
C ILE A 238 -10.22 -4.95 -23.41
N GLY A 239 -10.47 -5.15 -22.11
CA GLY A 239 -10.71 -4.08 -21.14
C GLY A 239 -9.54 -3.09 -21.09
N ARG A 240 -8.30 -3.59 -21.09
CA ARG A 240 -7.09 -2.77 -21.19
C ARG A 240 -7.03 -1.96 -22.49
N ALA A 241 -7.35 -2.56 -23.62
CA ALA A 241 -7.39 -1.86 -24.91
C ALA A 241 -8.47 -0.74 -24.92
N LEU A 242 -9.65 -1.02 -24.36
CA LEU A 242 -10.74 -0.04 -24.24
C LEU A 242 -10.36 1.15 -23.35
N VAL A 243 -9.75 0.89 -22.19
CA VAL A 243 -9.26 1.95 -21.30
C VAL A 243 -8.19 2.80 -21.98
N ASN A 244 -7.21 2.18 -22.66
CA ASN A 244 -6.19 2.93 -23.39
C ASN A 244 -6.77 3.78 -24.53
N ARG A 245 -7.76 3.25 -25.26
CA ARG A 245 -8.48 4.02 -26.29
C ARG A 245 -9.19 5.23 -25.68
N LEU A 246 -9.80 5.09 -24.50
CA LEU A 246 -10.43 6.22 -23.80
C LEU A 246 -9.41 7.25 -23.30
N ILE A 247 -8.27 6.82 -22.77
CA ILE A 247 -7.17 7.73 -22.41
C ILE A 247 -6.72 8.55 -23.62
N GLN A 248 -6.55 7.90 -24.78
CA GLN A 248 -6.16 8.59 -26.02
C GLN A 248 -7.26 9.56 -26.50
N LYS A 249 -8.52 9.11 -26.51
CA LYS A 249 -9.68 9.92 -26.89
C LYS A 249 -9.80 11.20 -26.04
N HIS A 250 -9.58 11.07 -24.74
CA HIS A 250 -9.74 12.15 -23.76
C HIS A 250 -8.43 12.83 -23.37
N ASN A 251 -7.33 12.58 -24.09
CA ASN A 251 -5.99 13.06 -23.73
C ASN A 251 -5.93 14.58 -23.50
N GLY A 252 -6.65 15.38 -24.29
CA GLY A 252 -6.69 16.84 -24.11
C GLY A 252 -7.43 17.30 -22.85
N GLU A 253 -8.38 16.53 -22.33
CA GLU A 253 -9.06 16.79 -21.05
C GLU A 253 -8.19 16.35 -19.88
N LEU A 254 -7.56 15.17 -20.00
CA LEU A 254 -6.65 14.64 -18.99
C LEU A 254 -5.40 15.52 -18.81
N ASN A 255 -4.83 16.06 -19.88
CA ASN A 255 -3.69 16.98 -19.79
C ASN A 255 -4.07 18.31 -19.14
N ARG A 256 -5.28 18.83 -19.39
CA ARG A 256 -5.78 20.02 -18.67
C ARG A 256 -5.90 19.79 -17.17
N LEU A 257 -6.42 18.63 -16.75
CA LEU A 257 -6.45 18.24 -15.33
C LEU A 257 -5.04 18.21 -14.72
N ILE A 258 -4.03 17.71 -15.46
CA ILE A 258 -2.64 17.67 -15.02
C ILE A 258 -2.06 19.09 -14.87
N GLU A 259 -2.31 19.96 -15.85
CA GLU A 259 -1.85 21.36 -15.84
C GLU A 259 -2.45 22.14 -14.67
N ASP A 260 -3.75 21.95 -14.42
CA ASP A 260 -4.48 22.70 -13.39
C ASP A 260 -4.25 22.17 -11.96
N HIS A 261 -4.04 20.84 -11.81
CA HIS A 261 -4.13 20.15 -10.51
C HIS A 261 -3.10 19.03 -10.30
N GLY A 262 -1.95 19.08 -10.99
CA GLY A 262 -1.00 17.97 -11.02
C GLY A 262 -0.55 17.45 -9.65
N ALA A 263 -0.33 18.33 -8.67
CA ALA A 263 0.09 17.93 -7.33
C ALA A 263 -1.03 17.24 -6.54
N GLU A 264 -2.25 17.78 -6.60
CA GLU A 264 -3.44 17.25 -5.94
C GLU A 264 -3.84 15.90 -6.53
N ILE A 265 -3.74 15.74 -7.85
CA ILE A 265 -3.94 14.45 -8.54
C ILE A 265 -2.93 13.42 -8.04
N TRP A 266 -1.63 13.77 -8.00
CA TRP A 266 -0.59 12.87 -7.52
C TRP A 266 -0.87 12.40 -6.09
N MET A 267 -1.15 13.34 -5.18
CA MET A 267 -1.46 13.04 -3.77
C MET A 267 -2.72 12.18 -3.64
N THR A 268 -3.76 12.48 -4.42
CA THR A 268 -5.03 11.75 -4.38
C THR A 268 -4.85 10.32 -4.87
N LEU A 269 -4.20 10.10 -6.02
CA LEU A 269 -3.99 8.78 -6.59
C LEU A 269 -3.10 7.91 -5.71
N VAL A 270 -1.96 8.43 -5.24
CA VAL A 270 -1.06 7.68 -4.34
C VAL A 270 -1.76 7.34 -3.02
N GLY A 271 -2.57 8.26 -2.48
CA GLY A 271 -3.36 8.03 -1.27
C GLY A 271 -4.51 7.03 -1.45
N SER A 272 -4.86 6.70 -2.69
CA SER A 272 -5.94 5.77 -3.08
C SER A 272 -5.43 4.38 -3.47
N LEU A 273 -4.11 4.13 -3.42
CA LEU A 273 -3.57 2.80 -3.69
C LEU A 273 -4.00 1.80 -2.61
N SER A 274 -4.54 0.67 -3.05
CA SER A 274 -4.85 -0.49 -2.21
C SER A 274 -3.71 -1.51 -2.24
N ARG A 275 -3.79 -2.56 -1.40
CA ARG A 275 -2.73 -3.59 -1.24
C ARG A 275 -2.43 -4.42 -2.48
N ASN A 276 -3.32 -4.43 -3.46
CA ASN A 276 -3.20 -5.25 -4.67
C ASN A 276 -2.97 -4.36 -5.91
N ASP A 277 -2.36 -3.20 -5.73
CA ASP A 277 -2.12 -2.16 -6.75
C ASP A 277 -3.37 -1.66 -7.48
N LYS A 278 -4.55 -2.01 -6.98
CA LYS A 278 -5.81 -1.41 -7.42
C LYS A 278 -5.94 -0.03 -6.82
N ILE A 279 -6.35 0.92 -7.63
CA ILE A 279 -6.66 2.28 -7.18
C ILE A 279 -8.12 2.28 -6.74
N VAL A 280 -8.32 2.45 -5.43
CA VAL A 280 -9.65 2.45 -4.80
C VAL A 280 -9.76 3.66 -3.89
N TYR A 281 -10.68 4.57 -4.22
CA TYR A 281 -10.96 5.74 -3.39
C TYR A 281 -12.31 5.59 -2.69
N GLU A 282 -12.29 5.67 -1.36
CA GLU A 282 -13.49 5.53 -0.53
C GLU A 282 -14.36 6.79 -0.59
N ILE A 283 -15.55 6.66 -1.19
CA ILE A 283 -16.57 7.71 -1.17
C ILE A 283 -17.16 7.77 0.23
N HIS A 284 -17.77 6.67 0.70
CA HIS A 284 -18.32 6.59 2.06
C HIS A 284 -18.15 5.18 2.64
N PRO A 285 -17.74 5.05 3.93
CA PRO A 285 -17.92 3.80 4.64
C PRO A 285 -19.41 3.50 4.81
N LEU A 286 -19.78 2.23 4.72
CA LEU A 286 -21.16 1.78 4.87
C LEU A 286 -21.36 1.09 6.22
N GLU A 287 -22.53 1.29 6.81
CA GLU A 287 -22.98 0.54 7.97
C GLU A 287 -24.28 -0.21 7.66
N LYS A 288 -24.37 -1.43 8.20
CA LYS A 288 -25.54 -2.29 8.04
C LYS A 288 -26.63 -1.81 9.01
N LEU A 289 -27.82 -1.51 8.49
CA LEU A 289 -28.97 -1.18 9.32
C LEU A 289 -29.53 -2.41 10.03
N TYR A 290 -30.26 -2.16 11.13
CA TYR A 290 -30.84 -3.18 12.00
C TYR A 290 -31.82 -4.13 11.28
N ASP A 291 -32.35 -3.74 10.12
CA ASP A 291 -33.25 -4.57 9.28
C ASP A 291 -32.51 -5.66 8.48
N GLY A 292 -31.17 -5.64 8.49
CA GLY A 292 -30.35 -6.71 7.94
C GLY A 292 -30.18 -6.70 6.42
N ALA A 293 -30.82 -5.78 5.71
CA ALA A 293 -30.84 -5.73 4.25
C ALA A 293 -30.29 -4.43 3.64
N ILE A 294 -30.37 -3.31 4.35
CA ILE A 294 -29.99 -2.00 3.82
C ILE A 294 -28.65 -1.55 4.40
N TYR A 295 -27.75 -1.10 3.53
CA TYR A 295 -26.48 -0.48 3.91
C TYR A 295 -26.59 1.02 3.64
N GLN A 296 -26.23 1.85 4.62
CA GLN A 296 -26.25 3.31 4.48
C GLN A 296 -24.88 3.91 4.76
N PRO A 297 -24.56 5.07 4.15
CA PRO A 297 -23.35 5.82 4.48
C PRO A 297 -23.27 6.12 5.97
N LYS A 298 -22.20 5.63 6.60
CA LYS A 298 -21.93 5.88 8.01
C LYS A 298 -21.65 7.36 8.24
N LYS A 299 -22.45 8.01 9.08
CA LYS A 299 -22.21 9.40 9.50
C LYS A 299 -21.07 9.43 10.50
N SER A 300 -19.87 9.79 10.05
CA SER A 300 -18.70 9.96 10.93
C SER A 300 -17.99 11.27 10.61
N LYS A 301 -18.06 12.23 11.53
CA LYS A 301 -17.15 13.39 11.55
C LYS A 301 -16.00 13.09 12.51
N LYS A 302 -14.96 12.41 12.01
CA LYS A 302 -13.72 12.27 12.79
C LYS A 302 -13.01 13.61 12.87
N ASN A 303 -12.41 13.92 14.01
CA ASN A 303 -11.46 15.05 14.07
C ASN A 303 -10.12 14.66 13.40
N LEU A 304 -9.23 15.63 13.16
CA LEU A 304 -7.96 15.38 12.47
C LEU A 304 -7.08 14.30 13.13
N VAL A 305 -7.07 14.24 14.46
CA VAL A 305 -6.28 13.23 15.20
C VAL A 305 -6.89 11.85 15.02
N GLU A 306 -8.22 11.74 15.10
CA GLU A 306 -8.97 10.50 14.86
C GLU A 306 -8.86 10.02 13.41
N GLU A 307 -8.84 10.93 12.44
CA GLU A 307 -8.64 10.56 11.04
C GLU A 307 -7.23 10.01 10.84
N LEU A 308 -6.22 10.69 11.39
CA LEU A 308 -4.82 10.25 11.36
C LEU A 308 -4.65 8.86 11.99
N THR A 309 -5.19 8.65 13.21
CA THR A 309 -5.09 7.36 13.89
C THR A 309 -6.03 6.30 13.33
N SER A 310 -6.98 6.64 12.45
CA SER A 310 -7.78 5.63 11.76
C SER A 310 -7.08 5.05 10.53
N THR A 311 -6.04 5.71 10.02
CA THR A 311 -5.19 5.16 8.96
C THR A 311 -4.41 3.97 9.49
N VAL A 312 -4.47 2.85 8.77
CA VAL A 312 -3.75 1.64 9.13
C VAL A 312 -2.47 1.59 8.30
N VAL A 313 -1.35 1.90 8.94
CA VAL A 313 -0.02 1.58 8.41
C VAL A 313 0.37 0.22 9.00
N ARG A 314 0.53 -0.81 8.17
CA ARG A 314 1.04 -2.10 8.67
C ARG A 314 2.52 -2.23 8.30
N SER A 315 3.32 -2.65 9.27
CA SER A 315 4.77 -2.90 9.17
C SER A 315 5.16 -4.05 8.23
N HIS A 316 4.26 -5.01 8.02
CA HIS A 316 4.49 -6.28 7.31
C HIS A 316 3.90 -6.32 5.89
N LEU A 317 3.54 -5.16 5.32
CA LEU A 317 2.98 -5.07 3.96
C LEU A 317 4.06 -4.65 2.96
N THR A 318 5.07 -5.50 2.84
CA THR A 318 6.07 -5.47 1.77
C THR A 318 5.60 -6.16 0.49
N THR A 319 4.30 -6.45 0.35
CA THR A 319 3.75 -7.24 -0.77
C THR A 319 3.11 -6.42 -1.88
N ALA A 320 3.10 -5.08 -1.79
CA ALA A 320 2.81 -4.24 -2.94
C ALA A 320 4.15 -3.66 -3.44
N PRO A 321 4.36 -3.48 -4.76
CA PRO A 321 5.49 -2.75 -5.31
C PRO A 321 5.43 -1.30 -4.80
N ALA A 322 5.96 -1.08 -3.61
CA ALA A 322 5.87 0.19 -2.90
C ALA A 322 6.81 1.19 -3.57
N ARG A 323 6.33 1.85 -4.63
CA ARG A 323 7.05 2.96 -5.29
C ARG A 323 7.44 4.07 -4.32
N TYR A 324 6.81 4.15 -3.14
CA TYR A 324 7.03 5.20 -2.14
C TYR A 324 7.09 4.64 -0.71
N ALA A 325 7.75 5.39 0.18
CA ALA A 325 7.81 5.04 1.60
C ALA A 325 6.44 5.07 2.29
N PRO A 326 6.23 4.25 3.35
CA PRO A 326 4.97 4.22 4.09
C PRO A 326 4.57 5.59 4.67
N SER A 327 5.53 6.47 4.98
CA SER A 327 5.26 7.85 5.43
C SER A 327 4.64 8.72 4.33
N VAL A 328 5.04 8.52 3.06
CA VAL A 328 4.42 9.17 1.89
C VAL A 328 2.97 8.73 1.75
N TYR A 329 2.73 7.42 1.81
CA TYR A 329 1.38 6.85 1.74
C TYR A 329 0.47 7.34 2.89
N LEU A 330 1.03 7.43 4.10
CA LEU A 330 0.31 7.95 5.26
C LEU A 330 -0.16 9.40 5.02
N LEU A 331 0.72 10.28 4.54
CA LEU A 331 0.37 11.68 4.28
C LEU A 331 -0.63 11.80 3.11
N THR A 332 -0.38 11.14 1.99
CA THR A 332 -1.29 11.21 0.83
C THR A 332 -2.69 10.69 1.16
N ARG A 333 -2.79 9.55 1.86
CA ARG A 333 -4.07 8.99 2.32
C ARG A 333 -4.75 9.89 3.35
N PHE A 334 -4.00 10.54 4.22
CA PHE A 334 -4.54 11.51 5.18
C PHE A 334 -5.12 12.74 4.46
N LEU A 335 -4.36 13.32 3.53
CA LEU A 335 -4.79 14.49 2.75
C LEU A 335 -6.02 14.17 1.90
N SER A 336 -6.04 13.04 1.19
CA SER A 336 -7.15 12.63 0.33
C SER A 336 -8.47 12.38 1.10
N LYS A 337 -8.39 12.09 2.40
CA LYS A 337 -9.56 11.93 3.28
C LYS A 337 -9.94 13.19 4.04
N THR A 338 -9.08 14.20 4.06
CA THR A 338 -9.28 15.46 4.80
C THR A 338 -9.33 16.65 3.85
N THR A 339 -8.24 17.40 3.71
CA THR A 339 -8.19 18.67 2.97
C THR A 339 -8.49 18.50 1.48
N LEU A 340 -8.06 17.39 0.87
CA LEU A 340 -8.27 17.12 -0.56
C LEU A 340 -9.52 16.30 -0.84
N ARG A 341 -10.37 16.05 0.15
CA ARG A 341 -11.53 15.14 -0.02
C ARG A 341 -12.49 15.61 -1.12
N ASP A 342 -12.87 16.88 -1.10
CA ASP A 342 -13.80 17.41 -2.10
C ASP A 342 -13.17 17.47 -3.50
N PHE A 343 -11.86 17.73 -3.56
CA PHE A 343 -11.10 17.64 -4.80
C PHE A 343 -11.10 16.20 -5.34
N ALA A 344 -10.75 15.23 -4.49
CA ALA A 344 -10.67 13.83 -4.87
C ALA A 344 -12.00 13.30 -5.37
N LEU A 345 -13.12 13.63 -4.71
CA LEU A 345 -14.45 13.26 -5.18
C LEU A 345 -14.73 13.82 -6.58
N ARG A 346 -14.51 15.12 -6.81
CA ARG A 346 -14.70 15.72 -8.14
C ARG A 346 -13.77 15.12 -9.20
N PHE A 347 -12.53 14.82 -8.82
CA PHE A 347 -11.56 14.21 -9.72
C PHE A 347 -12.01 12.81 -10.15
N PHE A 348 -12.43 11.95 -9.23
CA PHE A 348 -12.92 10.62 -9.57
C PHE A 348 -14.29 10.64 -10.29
N GLU A 349 -15.17 11.59 -9.97
CA GLU A 349 -16.40 11.85 -10.73
C GLU A 349 -16.09 12.23 -12.18
N GLU A 350 -15.07 13.07 -12.40
CA GLU A 350 -14.64 13.43 -13.75
C GLU A 350 -14.03 12.22 -14.48
N LEU A 351 -13.23 11.39 -13.81
CA LEU A 351 -12.74 10.14 -14.41
C LEU A 351 -13.89 9.17 -14.73
N GLU A 352 -14.91 9.08 -13.88
CA GLU A 352 -16.12 8.27 -14.14
C GLU A 352 -16.86 8.79 -15.38
N ARG A 353 -17.05 10.11 -15.49
CA ARG A 353 -17.67 10.77 -16.65
C ARG A 353 -16.92 10.48 -17.97
N LEU A 354 -15.60 10.37 -17.91
CA LEU A 354 -14.74 10.03 -19.05
C LEU A 354 -14.66 8.52 -19.33
N GLY A 355 -15.33 7.69 -18.53
CA GLY A 355 -15.25 6.24 -18.64
C GLY A 355 -13.93 5.63 -18.17
N LEU A 356 -13.15 6.35 -17.35
CA LEU A 356 -11.84 5.94 -16.83
C LEU A 356 -11.90 5.49 -15.37
N ALA A 357 -13.05 5.67 -14.71
CA ALA A 357 -13.36 5.14 -13.40
C ALA A 357 -14.77 4.51 -13.40
N ILE A 358 -15.08 3.76 -12.35
CA ILE A 358 -16.44 3.33 -12.04
C ILE A 358 -16.72 3.53 -10.56
N ARG A 359 -17.97 3.83 -10.23
CA ARG A 359 -18.51 3.70 -8.88
C ARG A 359 -18.90 2.25 -8.60
N ASP A 360 -18.42 1.69 -7.50
CA ASP A 360 -18.62 0.30 -7.09
C ASP A 360 -18.55 0.19 -5.56
N TYR A 361 -18.44 -1.02 -5.03
CA TYR A 361 -18.29 -1.30 -3.61
C TYR A 361 -17.02 -2.11 -3.32
N GLU A 362 -16.45 -1.90 -2.13
CA GLU A 362 -15.62 -2.92 -1.49
C GLU A 362 -16.48 -3.85 -0.65
N TYR A 363 -16.03 -5.09 -0.54
CA TYR A 363 -16.74 -6.13 0.17
C TYR A 363 -15.85 -6.82 1.20
N ASP A 364 -16.44 -7.25 2.31
CA ASP A 364 -15.75 -8.12 3.25
C ASP A 364 -15.68 -9.58 2.74
N SER A 365 -15.07 -10.47 3.54
CA SER A 365 -14.94 -11.90 3.19
C SER A 365 -16.27 -12.65 3.03
N ARG A 366 -17.39 -12.05 3.45
CA ARG A 366 -18.75 -12.59 3.29
C ARG A 366 -19.51 -11.92 2.15
N TRP A 367 -18.83 -11.09 1.35
CA TRP A 367 -19.41 -10.29 0.27
C TRP A 367 -20.42 -9.23 0.72
N ARG A 368 -20.29 -8.76 1.97
CA ARG A 368 -21.08 -7.64 2.49
C ARG A 368 -20.41 -6.32 2.09
N PRO A 369 -21.13 -5.35 1.51
CA PRO A 369 -20.55 -4.08 1.13
C PRO A 369 -20.07 -3.33 2.38
N THR A 370 -18.81 -2.90 2.37
CA THR A 370 -18.17 -2.18 3.49
C THR A 370 -18.02 -0.70 3.22
N SER A 371 -17.91 -0.32 1.95
CA SER A 371 -17.71 1.04 1.50
C SER A 371 -18.19 1.17 0.06
N GLU A 372 -18.74 2.33 -0.26
CA GLU A 372 -18.92 2.79 -1.63
C GLU A 372 -17.61 3.45 -2.08
N VAL A 373 -17.13 3.09 -3.27
CA VAL A 373 -15.79 3.44 -3.75
C VAL A 373 -15.76 3.80 -5.22
N TYR A 374 -14.78 4.61 -5.61
CA TYR A 374 -14.32 4.70 -6.98
C TYR A 374 -13.22 3.69 -7.24
N LYS A 375 -13.31 2.95 -8.34
CA LYS A 375 -12.24 2.05 -8.83
C LYS A 375 -11.68 2.60 -10.12
N VAL A 376 -10.35 2.59 -10.24
CA VAL A 376 -9.61 3.08 -11.40
C VAL A 376 -8.60 2.02 -11.85
N PRO A 377 -8.48 1.76 -13.17
CA PRO A 377 -7.53 0.79 -13.69
C PRO A 377 -6.09 1.32 -13.65
N GLN A 378 -5.12 0.41 -13.69
CA GLN A 378 -3.70 0.73 -13.55
C GLN A 378 -3.19 1.69 -14.62
N GLU A 379 -3.68 1.59 -15.86
CA GLU A 379 -3.28 2.44 -16.99
C GLU A 379 -3.55 3.92 -16.72
N VAL A 380 -4.69 4.23 -16.07
CA VAL A 380 -5.05 5.60 -15.72
C VAL A 380 -4.11 6.14 -14.64
N PHE A 381 -3.80 5.32 -13.64
CA PHE A 381 -2.81 5.68 -12.61
C PHE A 381 -1.43 5.91 -13.23
N GLU A 382 -0.96 5.01 -14.09
CA GLU A 382 0.32 5.16 -14.78
C GLU A 382 0.36 6.40 -15.66
N PHE A 383 -0.73 6.71 -16.36
CA PHE A 383 -0.85 7.91 -17.17
C PHE A 383 -0.60 9.18 -16.35
N PHE A 384 -1.28 9.33 -15.21
CA PHE A 384 -1.15 10.52 -14.35
C PHE A 384 0.18 10.53 -13.59
N ILE A 385 0.59 9.43 -12.97
CA ILE A 385 1.81 9.40 -12.14
C ILE A 385 3.07 9.62 -12.97
N ALA A 386 3.08 9.24 -14.25
CA ALA A 386 4.19 9.56 -15.15
C ALA A 386 4.28 11.05 -15.54
N ARG A 387 3.22 11.83 -15.30
CA ARG A 387 3.09 13.24 -15.74
C ARG A 387 2.86 14.23 -14.59
N THR A 388 2.71 13.72 -13.38
CA THR A 388 2.50 14.51 -12.17
C THR A 388 3.65 14.29 -11.21
N SER A 389 3.79 15.18 -10.24
CA SER A 389 4.85 15.11 -9.25
C SER A 389 4.33 15.62 -7.91
N PRO A 390 4.90 15.12 -6.80
CA PRO A 390 4.59 15.66 -5.49
C PRO A 390 4.96 17.15 -5.42
N PRO A 391 4.29 17.94 -4.58
CA PRO A 391 4.69 19.31 -4.30
C PRO A 391 6.07 19.37 -3.62
N GLN A 392 6.69 20.55 -3.64
CA GLN A 392 7.99 20.77 -2.99
C GLN A 392 7.90 20.46 -1.49
N HIS A 393 9.00 19.96 -0.92
CA HIS A 393 9.11 19.59 0.50
C HIS A 393 8.11 18.52 0.99
N PHE A 394 7.40 17.80 0.10
CA PHE A 394 6.45 16.76 0.51
C PHE A 394 7.08 15.71 1.44
N ALA A 395 8.31 15.29 1.15
CA ALA A 395 9.07 14.34 1.97
C ALA A 395 9.22 14.79 3.44
N TYR A 396 9.46 16.09 3.64
CA TYR A 396 9.60 16.69 4.97
C TYR A 396 8.28 16.63 5.74
N TYR A 397 7.17 17.02 5.10
CA TYR A 397 5.85 16.95 5.73
C TYR A 397 5.37 15.53 5.98
N ALA A 398 5.73 14.58 5.10
CA ALA A 398 5.43 13.15 5.27
C ALA A 398 6.08 12.59 6.53
N GLN A 399 7.37 12.88 6.74
CA GLN A 399 8.09 12.49 7.95
C GLN A 399 7.53 13.16 9.20
N ARG A 400 7.16 14.45 9.13
CA ARG A 400 6.52 15.14 10.26
C ARG A 400 5.17 14.55 10.64
N LEU A 401 4.30 14.26 9.67
CA LEU A 401 3.02 13.62 9.96
C LEU A 401 3.23 12.22 10.53
N ALA A 402 4.20 11.46 10.02
CA ALA A 402 4.55 10.13 10.53
C ALA A 402 4.98 10.17 12.00
N MET A 403 5.78 11.15 12.42
CA MET A 403 6.11 11.35 13.85
C MET A 403 4.86 11.55 14.71
N TYR A 404 3.96 12.45 14.30
CA TYR A 404 2.73 12.71 15.06
C TYR A 404 1.78 11.50 15.06
N TYR A 405 1.77 10.71 13.99
CA TYR A 405 1.04 9.45 13.93
C TYR A 405 1.59 8.43 14.94
N VAL A 406 2.91 8.25 15.01
CA VAL A 406 3.55 7.35 16.00
C VAL A 406 3.17 7.79 17.41
N ILE A 407 3.35 9.07 17.74
CA ILE A 407 3.03 9.63 19.06
C ILE A 407 1.54 9.41 19.39
N ALA A 408 0.63 9.71 18.45
CA ALA A 408 -0.81 9.54 18.67
C ALA A 408 -1.20 8.07 18.88
N LYS A 409 -0.70 7.16 18.04
CA LYS A 409 -0.99 5.72 18.11
C LYS A 409 -0.48 5.09 19.41
N VAL A 410 0.74 5.43 19.81
CA VAL A 410 1.37 4.90 21.03
C VAL A 410 0.67 5.43 22.27
N ALA A 411 0.23 6.69 22.27
CA ALA A 411 -0.50 7.29 23.38
C ALA A 411 -1.87 6.62 23.66
N ASP A 412 -2.47 5.97 22.66
CA ASP A 412 -3.74 5.24 22.81
C ASP A 412 -3.55 3.82 23.38
N VAL A 413 -2.31 3.32 23.51
CA VAL A 413 -2.00 1.99 24.05
C VAL A 413 -1.82 2.06 25.57
N THR A 414 -2.63 1.32 26.32
CA THR A 414 -2.61 1.35 27.79
C THR A 414 -1.54 0.46 28.41
N ASP A 415 -1.22 -0.67 27.78
CA ASP A 415 -0.21 -1.61 28.27
C ASP A 415 1.22 -1.13 27.92
N PRO A 416 2.13 -0.96 28.90
CA PRO A 416 3.47 -0.43 28.66
C PRO A 416 4.32 -1.23 27.66
N SER A 417 4.28 -2.56 27.76
CA SER A 417 5.04 -3.47 26.89
C SER A 417 4.54 -3.38 25.45
N THR A 418 3.22 -3.38 25.27
CA THR A 418 2.56 -3.22 23.97
C THR A 418 2.84 -1.84 23.36
N ALA A 419 2.82 -0.78 24.18
CA ALA A 419 3.11 0.58 23.73
C ALA A 419 4.55 0.71 23.23
N ARG A 420 5.50 0.08 23.94
CA ARG A 420 6.92 0.01 23.52
C ARG A 420 7.08 -0.74 22.21
N SER A 421 6.46 -1.92 22.09
CA SER A 421 6.52 -2.73 20.86
C SER A 421 5.94 -1.97 19.67
N THR A 422 4.77 -1.34 19.86
CA THR A 422 4.11 -0.52 18.83
C THR A 422 4.98 0.68 18.44
N PHE A 423 5.62 1.34 19.41
CA PHE A 423 6.54 2.43 19.13
C PHE A 423 7.71 1.99 18.24
N VAL A 424 8.40 0.91 18.62
CA VAL A 424 9.55 0.37 17.86
C VAL A 424 9.12 -0.07 16.45
N GLU A 425 7.98 -0.74 16.34
CA GLU A 425 7.43 -1.18 15.06
C GLU A 425 7.12 0.01 14.14
N LEU A 426 6.43 1.03 14.66
CA LEU A 426 5.99 2.17 13.84
C LEU A 426 7.15 3.08 13.43
N ILE A 427 8.11 3.38 14.32
CA ILE A 427 9.27 4.21 13.94
C ILE A 427 10.14 3.53 12.87
N ARG A 428 10.16 2.20 12.86
CA ARG A 428 10.85 1.43 11.83
C ARG A 428 10.08 1.46 10.53
N ALA A 429 8.81 1.08 10.56
CA ALA A 429 7.97 0.99 9.36
C ALA A 429 7.82 2.34 8.64
N LEU A 430 7.76 3.44 9.40
CA LEU A 430 7.63 4.79 8.86
C LEU A 430 8.98 5.47 8.58
N GLU A 431 10.09 4.79 8.83
CA GLU A 431 11.46 5.33 8.67
C GLU A 431 11.69 6.62 9.47
N VAL A 432 11.10 6.69 10.67
CA VAL A 432 11.17 7.85 11.56
C VAL A 432 12.34 7.71 12.53
N SER A 433 13.05 8.81 12.75
CA SER A 433 14.14 8.87 13.73
C SER A 433 13.59 8.98 15.17
N GLU A 434 14.13 8.15 16.07
CA GLU A 434 13.79 8.23 17.49
C GLU A 434 14.16 9.59 18.10
N ASN A 435 15.27 10.19 17.64
CA ASN A 435 15.73 11.51 18.10
C ASN A 435 14.74 12.63 17.74
N GLU A 436 14.08 12.52 16.59
CA GLU A 436 13.09 13.51 16.17
C GLU A 436 11.83 13.41 17.04
N ILE A 437 11.40 12.19 17.36
CA ILE A 437 10.28 11.98 18.31
C ILE A 437 10.67 12.45 19.72
N ALA A 438 11.88 12.17 20.18
CA ALA A 438 12.37 12.65 21.47
C ALA A 438 12.33 14.18 21.57
N THR A 439 12.66 14.87 20.48
CA THR A 439 12.59 16.34 20.38
C THR A 439 11.15 16.82 20.56
N VAL A 440 10.19 16.24 19.83
CA VAL A 440 8.77 16.59 19.96
C VAL A 440 8.23 16.31 21.37
N LEU A 441 8.60 15.18 21.97
CA LEU A 441 8.19 14.83 23.33
C LEU A 441 8.81 15.76 24.38
N ASN A 442 10.03 16.26 24.16
CA ASN A 442 10.66 17.25 25.02
C ASN A 442 9.94 18.60 24.98
N GLU A 443 9.53 19.06 23.79
CA GLU A 443 8.69 20.26 23.64
C GLU A 443 7.35 20.11 24.38
N MET A 444 6.67 18.97 24.19
CA MET A 444 5.42 18.67 24.90
C MET A 444 5.62 18.59 26.41
N ASN A 445 6.75 18.06 26.88
CA ASN A 445 7.08 17.98 28.29
C ASN A 445 7.31 19.35 28.94
N GLN A 446 7.97 20.28 28.24
CA GLN A 446 8.14 21.66 28.71
C GLN A 446 6.78 22.37 28.89
N LEU A 447 5.78 21.97 28.10
CA LEU A 447 4.40 22.47 28.20
C LEU A 447 3.54 21.71 29.23
N GLY A 448 4.10 20.72 29.94
CA GLY A 448 3.36 19.89 30.90
C GLY A 448 2.39 18.88 30.27
N ILE A 449 2.52 18.58 28.98
CA ILE A 449 1.57 17.75 28.23
C ILE A 449 1.92 16.25 28.34
N THR A 450 3.20 15.91 28.24
CA THR A 450 3.71 14.54 28.29
C THR A 450 4.95 14.43 29.18
N SER A 451 5.39 13.20 29.48
CA SER A 451 6.78 12.96 29.90
C SER A 451 7.74 13.13 28.71
N ARG A 452 9.05 13.17 28.99
CA ARG A 452 10.10 12.94 27.98
C ARG A 452 10.08 11.49 27.50
N LEU A 453 10.84 11.20 26.44
CA LEU A 453 11.10 9.84 25.99
C LEU A 453 11.81 9.04 27.08
N VAL A 454 11.30 7.84 27.36
CA VAL A 454 11.83 6.90 28.34
C VAL A 454 12.56 5.79 27.60
N ASN A 455 13.83 5.54 27.95
CA ASN A 455 14.67 4.54 27.27
C ASN A 455 14.57 3.13 27.87
N ARG A 456 13.84 2.97 28.97
CA ARG A 456 13.64 1.67 29.63
C ARG A 456 12.74 0.77 28.80
N GLU A 457 13.22 -0.45 28.51
CA GLU A 457 12.50 -1.43 27.68
C GLU A 457 11.21 -1.96 28.34
N ASP A 458 11.15 -1.97 29.67
CA ASP A 458 10.01 -2.43 30.47
C ASP A 458 8.95 -1.35 30.74
N ALA A 459 9.15 -0.15 30.22
CA ALA A 459 8.26 1.00 30.43
C ALA A 459 7.66 1.50 29.12
N SER A 460 6.52 2.19 29.22
CA SER A 460 5.95 2.95 28.12
C SER A 460 6.98 3.97 27.60
N PRO A 461 7.09 4.20 26.28
CA PRO A 461 8.01 5.18 25.70
C PRO A 461 7.80 6.60 26.22
N PHE A 462 6.58 6.95 26.61
CA PHE A 462 6.24 8.19 27.30
C PHE A 462 4.87 8.06 27.97
N ILE A 463 4.50 9.06 28.77
CA ILE A 463 3.20 9.15 29.46
C ILE A 463 2.53 10.47 29.07
N VAL A 464 1.23 10.42 28.76
CA VAL A 464 0.41 11.62 28.56
C VAL A 464 -0.08 12.13 29.92
N LEU A 465 0.29 13.36 30.28
CA LEU A 465 -0.05 14.01 31.55
C LEU A 465 -1.36 14.81 31.43
N ASP A 466 -1.56 15.49 30.30
CA ASP A 466 -2.79 16.22 29.97
C ASP A 466 -3.33 15.78 28.61
N LYS A 467 -4.37 14.94 28.62
CA LYS A 467 -5.02 14.42 27.39
C LYS A 467 -5.65 15.51 26.53
N ARG A 468 -6.20 16.57 27.13
CA ARG A 468 -6.87 17.64 26.37
C ARG A 468 -5.84 18.51 25.67
N ALA A 469 -4.79 18.92 26.39
CA ALA A 469 -3.69 19.67 25.80
C ALA A 469 -2.95 18.85 24.74
N PHE A 470 -2.76 17.54 24.97
CA PHE A 470 -2.15 16.61 24.01
C PHE A 470 -2.91 16.57 22.69
N ARG A 471 -4.22 16.31 22.72
CA ARG A 471 -5.06 16.29 21.51
C ARG A 471 -5.07 17.64 20.80
N LYS A 472 -5.12 18.75 21.55
CA LYS A 472 -5.08 20.10 20.98
C LYS A 472 -3.73 20.39 20.31
N HIS A 473 -2.61 20.01 20.94
CA HIS A 473 -1.28 20.20 20.38
C HIS A 473 -1.10 19.41 19.09
N LEU A 474 -1.45 18.11 19.09
CA LEU A 474 -1.39 17.28 17.87
C LEU A 474 -2.26 17.85 16.76
N ALA A 475 -3.51 18.22 17.06
CA ALA A 475 -4.41 18.81 16.06
C ALA A 475 -3.84 20.11 15.47
N ASN A 476 -3.19 20.95 16.28
CA ASN A 476 -2.54 22.18 15.80
C ASN A 476 -1.36 21.86 14.89
N LYS A 477 -0.49 20.91 15.25
CA LYS A 477 0.65 20.50 14.42
C LYS A 477 0.23 19.85 13.11
N ILE A 478 -0.86 19.07 13.12
CA ILE A 478 -1.46 18.52 11.91
C ILE A 478 -2.03 19.65 11.04
N ARG A 479 -2.68 20.67 11.64
CA ARG A 479 -3.16 21.85 10.91
C ARG A 479 -2.03 22.64 10.25
N GLU A 480 -0.91 22.82 10.93
CA GLU A 480 0.29 23.45 10.35
C GLU A 480 0.74 22.68 9.09
N ILE A 481 0.83 21.33 9.17
CA ILE A 481 1.22 20.50 8.03
C ILE A 481 0.24 20.63 6.86
N ILE A 482 -1.06 20.48 7.10
CA ILE A 482 -2.04 20.52 6.01
C ILE A 482 -2.16 21.90 5.38
N SER A 483 -1.79 23.00 6.07
CA SER A 483 -1.88 24.35 5.49
C SER A 483 -0.88 24.61 4.35
N HIS A 484 0.02 23.67 4.10
CA HIS A 484 0.96 23.71 2.98
C HIS A 484 0.44 23.01 1.71
N PHE A 485 -0.78 22.46 1.76
CA PHE A 485 -1.47 21.79 0.65
C PHE A 485 -2.89 22.33 0.55
#